data_AF-A0A2V9ZXC3-F1
#
_entry.id   AF-A0A2V9ZXC3-F1
#
_cell.length_a   1.000
_cell.length_b   1.000
_cell.length_c   1.000
_cell.angle_alpha   90.00
_cell.angle_beta   90.00
_cell.angle_gamma   90.00
#
_symmetry.space_group_name_H-M   'P 1'
#
loop_
_entity.id
_entity.type
_entity.pdbx_description
1 polymer ?
#
loop_
_entity_poly.entity_id
_entity_poly.type
_entity_poly.pdbx_seq_one_letter_code
_entity_poly.pdbx_strand_id
1 'polypeptide(L)'
;MLPDIENLLQLQEADREIRRLNEEVAALPKRVAAIEAKLAGTKAELDAAKAAVKADEASRRKYETAIQDLQGKISKYRDQSLDVKTNEQYKALLHEIQFAEQEIRGNEDKILELMVNAEARDKQVKAAEAELKAEAAEIEKEKADARERTAEDEKQLAEWNGKRDKLRSGVSQDLLRHYERVSKFRGFGIAEVRDQKCMGCQVMLRPQTYNEVRSGDHIVFCDSCQRVLYFNPAHEIAMDRAPQPAKRRTHPKSDASQAWFYRPDYGEEGEVFLVFTNSKDRSSRRIYATHTGRQLGDTLIREGNYRLSFPEDLTDSAIRLNGHWDEEEMDMWGAEMPMTALDALQADLRAAQAEFLSKDHSHSKHEQAEAPTSEHTAAH
;
A
#
# COMPACT_ATOMS: atom_id res chain seq x y z
N MET A 1 23.39 26.77 7.27
CA MET A 1 22.38 26.29 8.23
C MET A 1 22.83 26.71 9.62
N LEU A 2 21.94 27.23 10.46
CA LEU A 2 22.30 27.68 11.82
C LEU A 2 22.68 26.48 12.72
N PRO A 3 23.67 26.61 13.61
CA PRO A 3 24.07 25.54 14.53
C PRO A 3 22.91 25.02 15.41
N ASP A 4 22.01 25.91 15.84
CA ASP A 4 20.82 25.53 16.59
C ASP A 4 19.88 24.62 15.80
N ILE A 5 19.73 24.85 14.50
CA ILE A 5 18.87 24.03 13.61
C ILE A 5 19.51 22.66 13.39
N GLU A 6 20.84 22.59 13.27
CA GLU A 6 21.57 21.33 13.17
C GLU A 6 21.43 20.48 14.43
N ASN A 7 21.61 21.10 15.60
CA ASN A 7 21.42 20.44 16.89
C ASN A 7 19.97 19.97 17.09
N LEU A 8 18.98 20.75 16.65
CA LEU A 8 17.57 20.35 16.67
C LEU A 8 17.26 19.18 15.71
N LEU A 9 17.92 19.11 14.56
CA LEU A 9 17.77 18.01 13.62
C LEU A 9 18.27 16.70 14.25
N GLN A 10 19.47 16.73 14.82
CA GLN A 10 20.06 15.59 15.53
C GLN A 10 19.23 15.22 16.78
N LEU A 11 18.68 16.22 17.49
CA LEU A 11 17.80 15.98 18.63
C LEU A 11 16.51 15.28 18.20
N GLN A 12 15.94 15.64 17.05
CA GLN A 12 14.77 14.97 16.50
C GLN A 12 15.06 13.52 16.08
N GLU A 13 16.23 13.25 15.53
CA GLU A 13 16.67 11.88 15.22
C GLU A 13 16.79 11.05 16.49
N ALA A 14 17.43 11.58 17.53
CA ALA A 14 17.53 10.93 18.83
C ALA A 14 16.13 10.69 19.45
N ASP A 15 15.24 11.67 19.43
CA ASP A 15 13.86 11.53 19.93
C ASP A 15 13.07 10.48 19.15
N ARG A 16 13.26 10.39 17.83
CA ARG A 16 12.63 9.37 16.98
C ARG A 16 13.11 7.98 17.35
N GLU A 17 14.41 7.82 17.54
CA GLU A 17 15.00 6.53 17.89
C GLU A 17 14.60 6.07 19.30
N ILE A 18 14.57 7.01 20.25
CA ILE A 18 14.05 6.76 21.61
C ILE A 18 12.58 6.32 21.55
N ARG A 19 11.75 6.95 20.73
CA ARG A 19 10.35 6.53 20.58
C ARG A 19 10.24 5.14 19.98
N ARG A 20 11.00 4.84 18.91
CA ARG A 20 11.04 3.51 18.28
C ARG A 20 11.39 2.43 19.31
N LEU A 21 12.47 2.63 20.06
CA LEU A 21 12.92 1.68 21.08
C LEU A 21 11.90 1.54 22.22
N ASN A 22 11.30 2.64 22.70
CA ASN A 22 10.25 2.55 23.72
C ASN A 22 9.00 1.79 23.23
N GLU A 23 8.62 1.97 21.96
CA GLU A 23 7.53 1.22 21.35
C GLU A 23 7.85 -0.28 21.23
N GLU A 24 9.09 -0.62 20.88
CA GLU A 24 9.57 -2.01 20.83
C GLU A 24 9.58 -2.65 22.22
N VAL A 25 10.15 -1.98 23.21
CA VAL A 25 10.14 -2.41 24.63
C VAL A 25 8.70 -2.56 25.14
N ALA A 26 7.77 -1.65 24.80
CA ALA A 26 6.38 -1.73 25.22
C ALA A 26 5.56 -2.81 24.47
N ALA A 27 5.97 -3.20 23.26
CA ALA A 27 5.30 -4.23 22.47
C ALA A 27 5.63 -5.65 22.95
N LEU A 28 6.84 -5.88 23.47
CA LEU A 28 7.30 -7.21 23.89
C LEU A 28 6.45 -7.80 25.04
N PRO A 29 6.13 -7.08 26.14
CA PRO A 29 5.24 -7.60 27.19
C PRO A 29 3.84 -7.96 26.68
N LYS A 30 3.32 -7.22 25.69
CA LYS A 30 2.00 -7.51 25.09
C LYS A 30 2.03 -8.81 24.30
N ARG A 31 3.12 -9.07 23.56
CA ARG A 31 3.31 -10.35 22.85
C ARG A 31 3.41 -11.50 23.83
N VAL A 32 4.22 -11.36 24.88
CA VAL A 32 4.36 -12.37 25.95
C VAL A 32 3.00 -12.67 26.61
N ALA A 33 2.22 -11.64 26.94
CA ALA A 33 0.90 -11.81 27.54
C ALA A 33 -0.09 -12.53 26.61
N ALA A 34 -0.09 -12.23 25.31
CA ALA A 34 -0.93 -12.92 24.33
C ALA A 34 -0.56 -14.41 24.20
N ILE A 35 0.73 -14.69 24.24
CA ILE A 35 1.29 -16.03 24.21
C ILE A 35 0.92 -16.82 25.48
N GLU A 36 1.04 -16.21 26.66
CA GLU A 36 0.65 -16.83 27.93
C GLU A 36 -0.87 -17.11 28.00
N ALA A 37 -1.69 -16.23 27.42
CA ALA A 37 -3.13 -16.46 27.31
C ALA A 37 -3.46 -17.68 26.44
N LYS A 38 -2.70 -17.90 25.35
CA LYS A 38 -2.85 -19.09 24.51
C LYS A 38 -2.51 -20.37 25.29
N LEU A 39 -1.38 -20.38 26.01
CA LEU A 39 -0.99 -21.51 26.85
C LEU A 39 -1.98 -21.80 27.98
N ALA A 40 -2.60 -20.75 28.55
CA ALA A 40 -3.67 -20.92 29.53
C ALA A 40 -4.90 -21.63 28.92
N GLY A 41 -5.22 -21.35 27.65
CA GLY A 41 -6.25 -22.06 26.89
C GLY A 41 -5.94 -23.55 26.74
N THR A 42 -4.76 -23.88 26.20
CA THR A 42 -4.30 -25.27 26.02
C THR A 42 -4.26 -26.02 27.36
N LYS A 43 -3.86 -25.35 28.44
CA LYS A 43 -3.89 -25.94 29.78
C LYS A 43 -5.32 -26.21 30.28
N ALA A 44 -6.26 -25.31 30.02
CA ALA A 44 -7.66 -25.51 30.38
C ALA A 44 -8.27 -26.70 29.63
N GLU A 45 -7.90 -26.90 28.36
CA GLU A 45 -8.31 -28.08 27.58
C GLU A 45 -7.75 -29.38 28.17
N LEU A 46 -6.48 -29.39 28.56
CA LEU A 46 -5.87 -30.52 29.25
C LEU A 46 -6.58 -30.83 30.59
N ASP A 47 -6.87 -29.79 31.38
CA ASP A 47 -7.56 -29.95 32.66
C ASP A 47 -8.99 -30.47 32.47
N ALA A 48 -9.69 -30.02 31.43
CA ALA A 48 -11.01 -30.53 31.05
C ALA A 48 -10.96 -32.00 30.61
N ALA A 49 -9.97 -32.39 29.81
CA ALA A 49 -9.78 -33.78 29.40
C ALA A 49 -9.48 -34.70 30.60
N LYS A 50 -8.64 -34.25 31.54
CA LYS A 50 -8.35 -34.97 32.79
C LYS A 50 -9.57 -35.07 33.70
N ALA A 51 -10.39 -34.02 33.77
CA ALA A 51 -11.64 -34.05 34.52
C ALA A 51 -12.63 -35.06 33.94
N ALA A 52 -12.73 -35.16 32.61
CA ALA A 52 -13.57 -36.14 31.94
C ALA A 52 -13.13 -37.58 32.26
N VAL A 53 -11.82 -37.89 32.20
CA VAL A 53 -11.29 -39.21 32.60
C VAL A 53 -11.69 -39.56 34.04
N LYS A 54 -11.51 -38.62 34.98
CA LYS A 54 -11.89 -38.84 36.38
C LYS A 54 -13.40 -39.07 36.56
N ALA A 55 -14.23 -38.37 35.79
CA ALA A 55 -15.68 -38.53 35.82
C ALA A 55 -16.11 -39.91 35.28
N ASP A 56 -15.46 -40.38 34.21
CA ASP A 56 -15.69 -41.71 33.64
C ASP A 56 -15.26 -42.81 34.62
N GLU A 57 -14.10 -42.67 35.27
CA GLU A 57 -13.64 -43.58 36.32
C GLU A 57 -14.59 -43.63 37.52
N ALA A 58 -15.11 -42.48 37.97
CA ALA A 58 -16.07 -42.41 39.06
C ALA A 58 -17.41 -43.08 38.67
N SER A 59 -17.87 -42.86 37.44
CA SER A 59 -19.08 -43.49 36.91
C SER A 59 -18.93 -45.00 36.81
N ARG A 60 -17.76 -45.48 36.36
CA ARG A 60 -17.44 -46.91 36.33
C ARG A 60 -17.51 -47.54 37.72
N ARG A 61 -16.85 -46.95 38.73
CA ARG A 61 -16.90 -47.43 40.12
C ARG A 61 -18.32 -47.47 40.68
N LYS A 62 -19.16 -46.49 40.31
CA LYS A 62 -20.57 -46.46 40.70
C LYS A 62 -21.35 -47.65 40.12
N TYR A 63 -21.16 -47.97 38.84
CA TYR A 63 -21.80 -49.13 38.23
C TYR A 63 -21.27 -50.46 38.79
N GLU A 64 -19.96 -50.56 39.05
CA GLU A 64 -19.36 -51.76 39.70
C GLU A 64 -19.96 -51.99 41.10
N THR A 65 -20.14 -50.94 41.89
CA THR A 65 -20.79 -51.03 43.21
C THR A 65 -22.26 -51.44 43.07
N ALA A 66 -23.00 -50.86 42.11
CA ALA A 66 -24.39 -51.22 41.87
C ALA A 66 -24.55 -52.70 41.45
N ILE A 67 -23.63 -53.24 40.66
CA ILE A 67 -23.60 -54.65 40.29
C ILE A 67 -23.39 -55.53 41.53
N GLN A 68 -22.43 -55.18 42.41
CA GLN A 68 -22.21 -55.91 43.66
C GLN A 68 -23.45 -55.93 44.56
N ASP A 69 -24.14 -54.79 44.69
CA ASP A 69 -25.38 -54.70 45.46
C ASP A 69 -26.50 -55.57 44.86
N LEU A 70 -26.66 -55.56 43.53
CA LEU A 70 -27.64 -56.40 42.81
C LEU A 70 -27.32 -57.88 42.95
N GLN A 71 -26.05 -58.28 42.85
CA GLN A 71 -25.61 -59.66 43.09
C GLN A 71 -25.92 -60.11 44.52
N GLY A 72 -25.72 -59.23 45.51
CA GLY A 72 -26.11 -59.47 46.89
C GLY A 72 -27.63 -59.66 47.06
N LYS A 73 -28.44 -58.87 46.35
CA LYS A 73 -29.91 -59.03 46.34
C LYS A 73 -30.34 -60.35 45.68
N ILE A 74 -29.74 -60.71 44.55
CA ILE A 74 -30.02 -61.99 43.86
C ILE A 74 -29.72 -63.17 44.79
N SER A 75 -28.60 -63.15 45.50
CA SER A 75 -28.27 -64.20 46.48
C SER A 75 -29.36 -64.32 47.54
N LYS A 76 -29.79 -63.20 48.14
CA LYS A 76 -30.85 -63.18 49.16
C LYS A 76 -32.19 -63.68 48.61
N TYR A 77 -32.58 -63.28 47.40
CA TYR A 77 -33.82 -63.74 46.77
C TYR A 77 -33.77 -65.22 46.42
N ARG A 78 -32.60 -65.75 46.01
CA ARG A 78 -32.39 -67.18 45.79
C ARG A 78 -32.52 -67.96 47.09
N ASP A 79 -31.91 -67.50 48.17
CA ASP A 79 -32.04 -68.14 49.49
C ASP A 79 -33.50 -68.12 49.96
N GLN A 80 -34.18 -66.97 49.86
CA GLN A 80 -35.60 -66.85 50.20
C GLN A 80 -36.48 -67.77 49.36
N SER A 81 -36.17 -67.95 48.06
CA SER A 81 -36.96 -68.79 47.16
C SER A 81 -37.00 -70.27 47.58
N LEU A 82 -35.99 -70.74 48.31
CA LEU A 82 -35.92 -72.10 48.85
C LEU A 82 -36.84 -72.31 50.07
N ASP A 83 -37.15 -71.23 50.81
CA ASP A 83 -37.95 -71.28 52.03
C ASP A 83 -39.47 -71.06 51.80
N VAL A 84 -39.86 -70.62 50.60
CA VAL A 84 -41.25 -70.22 50.33
C VAL A 84 -42.15 -71.43 50.04
N LYS A 85 -43.34 -71.43 50.65
CA LYS A 85 -44.30 -72.56 50.56
C LYS A 85 -45.41 -72.36 49.53
N THR A 86 -45.57 -71.15 48.99
CA THR A 86 -46.62 -70.84 48.01
C THR A 86 -46.03 -70.57 46.63
N ASN A 87 -46.68 -71.11 45.61
CA ASN A 87 -46.22 -71.01 44.22
C ASN A 87 -46.25 -69.55 43.70
N GLU A 88 -47.17 -68.73 44.23
CA GLU A 88 -47.29 -67.32 43.86
C GLU A 88 -46.11 -66.48 44.37
N GLN A 89 -45.70 -66.68 45.63
CA GLN A 89 -44.54 -65.99 46.20
C GLN A 89 -43.22 -66.44 45.54
N TYR A 90 -43.10 -67.72 45.18
CA TYR A 90 -41.94 -68.23 44.43
C TYR A 90 -41.81 -67.55 43.05
N LYS A 91 -42.93 -67.42 42.31
CA LYS A 91 -42.96 -66.70 41.02
C LYS A 91 -42.59 -65.22 41.16
N ALA A 92 -43.03 -64.56 42.23
CA ALA A 92 -42.67 -63.17 42.50
C ALA A 92 -41.15 -63.02 42.71
N LEU A 93 -40.52 -63.89 43.51
CA LEU A 93 -39.06 -63.86 43.71
C LEU A 93 -38.29 -64.17 42.43
N LEU A 94 -38.75 -65.09 41.59
CA LEU A 94 -38.14 -65.35 40.29
C LEU A 94 -38.19 -64.12 39.37
N HIS A 95 -39.29 -63.36 39.39
CA HIS A 95 -39.42 -62.13 38.63
C HIS A 95 -38.46 -61.04 39.14
N GLU A 96 -38.33 -60.89 40.47
CA GLU A 96 -37.36 -59.97 41.08
C GLU A 96 -35.91 -60.34 40.76
N ILE A 97 -35.58 -61.64 40.73
CA ILE A 97 -34.25 -62.13 40.29
C ILE A 97 -34.01 -61.78 38.82
N GLN A 98 -34.97 -62.04 37.92
CA GLN A 98 -34.85 -61.69 36.51
C GLN A 98 -34.67 -60.18 36.31
N PHE A 99 -35.41 -59.36 37.05
CA PHE A 99 -35.29 -57.92 37.01
C PHE A 99 -33.88 -57.46 37.44
N ALA A 100 -33.37 -58.00 38.56
CA ALA A 100 -32.02 -57.70 39.03
C ALA A 100 -30.93 -58.18 38.05
N GLU A 101 -31.10 -59.36 37.42
CA GLU A 101 -30.18 -59.86 36.39
C GLU A 101 -30.18 -58.97 35.13
N GLN A 102 -31.33 -58.41 34.75
CA GLN A 102 -31.43 -57.46 33.65
C GLN A 102 -30.76 -56.11 33.96
N GLU A 103 -30.92 -55.61 35.19
CA GLU A 103 -30.23 -54.40 35.66
C GLU A 103 -28.70 -54.58 35.74
N ILE A 104 -28.22 -55.78 36.11
CA ILE A 104 -26.79 -56.10 36.06
C ILE A 104 -26.26 -55.98 34.63
N ARG A 105 -26.93 -56.63 33.66
CA ARG A 105 -26.52 -56.54 32.24
C ARG A 105 -26.49 -55.10 31.74
N GLY A 106 -27.50 -54.30 32.09
CA GLY A 106 -27.54 -52.88 31.73
C GLY A 106 -26.41 -52.05 32.36
N ASN A 107 -25.92 -52.42 33.55
CA ASN A 107 -24.75 -51.78 34.15
C ASN A 107 -23.42 -52.30 33.56
N GLU A 108 -23.33 -53.57 33.21
CA GLU A 108 -22.18 -54.15 32.49
C GLU A 108 -21.99 -53.50 31.11
N ASP A 109 -23.08 -53.30 30.36
CA ASP A 109 -23.05 -52.59 29.08
C ASP A 109 -22.52 -51.16 29.23
N LYS A 110 -22.99 -50.42 30.25
CA LYS A 110 -22.48 -49.06 30.56
C LYS A 110 -21.01 -49.05 30.95
N ILE A 111 -20.54 -50.07 31.69
CA ILE A 111 -19.11 -50.20 32.03
C ILE A 111 -18.29 -50.43 30.76
N LEU A 112 -18.75 -51.30 29.86
CA LEU A 112 -18.08 -51.55 28.59
C LEU A 112 -18.00 -50.28 27.73
N GLU A 113 -19.08 -49.52 27.63
CA GLU A 113 -19.08 -48.22 26.94
C GLU A 113 -18.06 -47.25 27.53
N LEU A 114 -18.01 -47.13 28.86
CA LEU A 114 -17.02 -46.30 29.54
C LEU A 114 -15.58 -46.78 29.32
N MET A 115 -15.34 -48.10 29.26
CA MET A 115 -14.02 -48.66 28.99
C MET A 115 -13.55 -48.38 27.56
N VAL A 116 -14.45 -48.47 26.57
CA VAL A 116 -14.14 -48.10 25.18
C VAL A 116 -13.81 -46.61 25.07
N ASN A 117 -14.59 -45.77 25.77
CA ASN A 117 -14.34 -44.32 25.79
C ASN A 117 -13.04 -43.95 26.53
N ALA A 118 -12.64 -44.72 27.55
CA ALA A 118 -11.43 -44.45 28.32
C ALA A 118 -10.16 -44.45 27.46
N GLU A 119 -10.03 -45.36 26.49
CA GLU A 119 -8.89 -45.36 25.57
C GLU A 119 -8.86 -44.09 24.69
N ALA A 120 -10.02 -43.65 24.21
CA ALA A 120 -10.12 -42.42 23.44
C ALA A 120 -9.77 -41.19 24.30
N ARG A 121 -10.22 -41.15 25.56
CA ARG A 121 -9.90 -40.08 26.51
C ARG A 121 -8.42 -40.06 26.89
N ASP A 122 -7.79 -41.21 27.12
CA ASP A 122 -6.36 -41.30 27.41
C ASP A 122 -5.51 -40.80 26.23
N LYS A 123 -5.91 -41.13 25.00
CA LYS A 123 -5.29 -40.57 23.79
C LYS A 123 -5.45 -39.04 23.71
N GLN A 124 -6.63 -38.51 24.04
CA GLN A 124 -6.87 -37.07 24.08
C GLN A 124 -5.99 -36.37 25.13
N VAL A 125 -5.88 -36.93 26.34
CA VAL A 125 -5.01 -36.38 27.39
C VAL A 125 -3.55 -36.40 26.94
N LYS A 126 -3.04 -37.53 26.41
CA LYS A 126 -1.66 -37.62 25.93
C LYS A 126 -1.35 -36.63 24.80
N ALA A 127 -2.29 -36.45 23.87
CA ALA A 127 -2.15 -35.47 22.81
C ALA A 127 -2.10 -34.04 23.36
N ALA A 128 -3.02 -33.68 24.25
CA ALA A 128 -3.05 -32.35 24.89
C ALA A 128 -1.82 -32.10 25.78
N GLU A 129 -1.28 -33.12 26.47
CA GLU A 129 -0.03 -33.00 27.23
C GLU A 129 1.19 -32.76 26.33
N ALA A 130 1.27 -33.46 25.19
CA ALA A 130 2.34 -33.29 24.24
C ALA A 130 2.29 -31.90 23.60
N GLU A 131 1.09 -31.44 23.23
CA GLU A 131 0.86 -30.10 22.67
C GLU A 131 1.22 -29.01 23.69
N LEU A 132 0.72 -29.10 24.93
CA LEU A 132 1.05 -28.14 25.99
C LEU A 132 2.55 -28.09 26.26
N LYS A 133 3.24 -29.24 26.24
CA LYS A 133 4.69 -29.31 26.46
C LYS A 133 5.48 -28.67 25.31
N ALA A 134 5.08 -28.94 24.07
CA ALA A 134 5.72 -28.34 22.89
C ALA A 134 5.51 -26.82 22.88
N GLU A 135 4.28 -26.38 23.11
CA GLU A 135 3.92 -24.96 23.19
C GLU A 135 4.65 -24.27 24.34
N ALA A 136 4.70 -24.86 25.54
CA ALA A 136 5.45 -24.31 26.66
C ALA A 136 6.94 -24.13 26.36
N ALA A 137 7.57 -25.07 25.64
CA ALA A 137 8.99 -24.99 25.30
C ALA A 137 9.28 -23.87 24.30
N GLU A 138 8.46 -23.72 23.25
CA GLU A 138 8.56 -22.61 22.30
C GLU A 138 8.36 -21.26 22.99
N ILE A 139 7.38 -21.18 23.90
CA ILE A 139 7.06 -19.95 24.64
C ILE A 139 8.20 -19.52 25.56
N GLU A 140 8.82 -20.45 26.28
CA GLU A 140 9.95 -20.10 27.15
C GLU A 140 11.17 -19.63 26.34
N LYS A 141 11.37 -20.18 25.14
CA LYS A 141 12.39 -19.71 24.21
C LYS A 141 12.08 -18.29 23.71
N GLU A 142 10.86 -18.04 23.23
CA GLU A 142 10.44 -16.70 22.78
C GLU A 142 10.52 -15.67 23.91
N LYS A 143 10.19 -16.05 25.15
CA LYS A 143 10.33 -15.18 26.33
C LYS A 143 11.81 -14.87 26.63
N ALA A 144 12.70 -15.84 26.51
CA ALA A 144 14.13 -15.64 26.71
C ALA A 144 14.68 -14.66 25.66
N ASP A 145 14.38 -14.91 24.38
CA ASP A 145 14.79 -14.04 23.27
C ASP A 145 14.21 -12.62 23.42
N ALA A 146 12.95 -12.49 23.84
CA ALA A 146 12.32 -11.21 24.11
C ALA A 146 12.99 -10.45 25.27
N ARG A 147 13.40 -11.15 26.34
CA ARG A 147 14.12 -10.54 27.47
C ARG A 147 15.51 -10.06 27.06
N GLU A 148 16.24 -10.85 26.28
CA GLU A 148 17.56 -10.47 25.78
C GLU A 148 17.46 -9.22 24.89
N ARG A 149 16.50 -9.20 23.96
CA ARG A 149 16.24 -8.04 23.11
C ARG A 149 15.83 -6.81 23.91
N THR A 150 14.95 -6.96 24.90
CA THR A 150 14.54 -5.85 25.77
C THR A 150 15.75 -5.26 26.51
N ALA A 151 16.63 -6.11 27.03
CA ALA A 151 17.82 -5.66 27.73
C ALA A 151 18.80 -4.91 26.82
N GLU A 152 18.89 -5.30 25.54
CA GLU A 152 19.68 -4.58 24.54
C GLU A 152 19.03 -3.24 24.15
N ASP A 153 17.72 -3.24 23.92
CA ASP A 153 16.95 -2.02 23.61
C ASP A 153 17.01 -1.01 24.76
N GLU A 154 16.99 -1.46 26.03
CA GLU A 154 17.16 -0.62 27.21
C GLU A 154 18.55 0.01 27.32
N LYS A 155 19.61 -0.72 26.95
CA LYS A 155 20.97 -0.17 26.87
C LYS A 155 21.06 0.91 25.78
N GLN A 156 20.52 0.62 24.60
CA GLN A 156 20.49 1.58 23.50
C GLN A 156 19.66 2.82 23.88
N LEU A 157 18.55 2.66 24.59
CA LEU A 157 17.77 3.76 25.15
C LEU A 157 18.61 4.63 26.09
N ALA A 158 19.41 4.04 26.97
CA ALA A 158 20.29 4.80 27.85
C ALA A 158 21.33 5.61 27.07
N GLU A 159 21.93 5.02 26.02
CA GLU A 159 22.87 5.73 25.14
C GLU A 159 22.22 6.89 24.39
N TRP A 160 21.03 6.66 23.80
CA TRP A 160 20.29 7.69 23.07
C TRP A 160 19.80 8.81 23.98
N ASN A 161 19.36 8.50 25.21
CA ASN A 161 19.03 9.52 26.20
C ASN A 161 20.27 10.35 26.58
N GLY A 162 21.43 9.72 26.75
CA GLY A 162 22.69 10.44 26.98
C GLY A 162 23.08 11.36 25.81
N LYS A 163 22.89 10.92 24.55
CA LYS A 163 23.08 11.76 23.36
C LYS A 163 22.10 12.92 23.33
N ARG A 164 20.82 12.66 23.61
CA ARG A 164 19.75 13.65 23.67
C ARG A 164 20.05 14.75 24.69
N ASP A 165 20.51 14.41 25.88
CA ASP A 165 20.83 15.39 26.93
C ASP A 165 22.01 16.28 26.56
N LYS A 166 23.04 15.72 25.89
CA LYS A 166 24.14 16.51 25.33
C LYS A 166 23.65 17.48 24.26
N LEU A 167 22.82 17.03 23.32
CA LEU A 167 22.28 17.88 22.26
C LEU A 167 21.40 19.01 22.79
N ARG A 168 20.62 18.75 23.85
CA ARG A 168 19.82 19.77 24.55
C ARG A 168 20.65 20.91 25.12
N SER A 169 21.87 20.63 25.59
CA SER A 169 22.77 21.67 26.11
C SER A 169 23.31 22.62 25.03
N GLY A 170 23.30 22.19 23.77
CA GLY A 170 23.76 22.98 22.61
C GLY A 170 22.66 23.79 21.93
N VAL A 171 21.44 23.82 22.47
CA VAL A 171 20.29 24.54 21.92
C VAL A 171 19.82 25.60 22.90
N SER A 172 19.46 26.78 22.40
CA SER A 172 18.89 27.84 23.25
C SER A 172 17.61 27.39 23.97
N GLN A 173 17.45 27.80 25.24
CA GLN A 173 16.39 27.29 26.12
C GLN A 173 14.97 27.62 25.60
N ASP A 174 14.79 28.79 25.00
CA ASP A 174 13.49 29.22 24.45
C ASP A 174 13.10 28.41 23.21
N LEU A 175 14.07 28.13 22.34
CA LEU A 175 13.87 27.29 21.16
C LEU A 175 13.56 25.85 21.56
N LEU A 176 14.28 25.31 22.55
CA LEU A 176 14.04 23.97 23.06
C LEU A 176 12.62 23.83 23.65
N ARG A 177 12.18 24.80 24.45
CA ARG A 177 10.80 24.84 24.99
C ARG A 177 9.74 24.84 23.90
N HIS A 178 9.99 25.58 22.81
CA HIS A 178 9.09 25.59 21.66
C HIS A 178 9.08 24.24 20.93
N TYR A 179 10.25 23.71 20.63
CA TYR A 179 10.43 22.40 19.99
C TYR A 179 9.73 21.29 20.77
N GLU A 180 9.94 21.19 22.09
CA GLU A 180 9.35 20.16 22.94
C GLU A 180 7.81 20.24 22.95
N ARG A 181 7.27 21.46 23.03
CA ARG A 181 5.82 21.68 22.97
C ARG A 181 5.25 21.16 21.66
N VAL A 182 5.84 21.55 20.53
CA VAL A 182 5.36 21.15 19.20
C VAL A 182 5.55 19.64 19.00
N SER A 183 6.70 19.08 19.36
CA SER A 183 7.02 17.65 19.28
C SER A 183 6.02 16.80 20.08
N LYS A 184 5.60 17.26 21.27
CA LYS A 184 4.59 16.57 22.10
C LYS A 184 3.22 16.47 21.43
N PHE A 185 2.75 17.53 20.75
CA PHE A 185 1.42 17.56 20.14
C PHE A 185 1.39 17.05 18.69
N ARG A 186 2.50 17.19 17.97
CA ARG A 186 2.57 16.97 16.52
C ARG A 186 3.56 15.87 16.12
N GLY A 187 4.13 15.17 17.10
CA GLY A 187 5.13 14.12 16.91
C GLY A 187 6.53 14.66 16.64
N PHE A 188 6.68 15.57 15.69
CA PHE A 188 7.97 16.13 15.26
C PHE A 188 7.97 17.65 15.41
N GLY A 189 9.08 18.21 15.89
CA GLY A 189 9.24 19.65 16.15
C GLY A 189 9.91 20.44 15.03
N ILE A 190 10.61 19.77 14.11
CA ILE A 190 11.27 20.39 12.95
C ILE A 190 10.79 19.76 11.63
N ALA A 191 10.63 20.57 10.59
CA ALA A 191 10.14 20.16 9.28
C ALA A 191 10.97 20.77 8.15
N GLU A 192 11.26 19.95 7.14
CA GLU A 192 11.90 20.39 5.91
C GLU A 192 10.92 21.22 5.08
N VAL A 193 11.44 22.23 4.39
CA VAL A 193 10.70 22.98 3.38
C VAL A 193 11.16 22.54 2.00
N ARG A 194 10.21 22.10 1.16
CA ARG A 194 10.45 21.66 -0.21
C ARG A 194 9.36 22.19 -1.13
N ASP A 195 9.71 22.69 -2.30
CA ASP A 195 8.77 23.22 -3.30
C ASP A 195 7.78 24.24 -2.72
N GLN A 196 8.29 25.16 -1.89
CA GLN A 196 7.48 26.14 -1.13
C GLN A 196 6.44 25.53 -0.18
N LYS A 197 6.56 24.25 0.19
CA LYS A 197 5.65 23.55 1.11
C LYS A 197 6.38 23.13 2.38
N CYS A 198 5.70 23.24 3.51
CA CYS A 198 6.15 22.62 4.74
C CYS A 198 5.92 21.10 4.68
N MET A 199 6.97 20.28 4.76
CA MET A 199 6.82 18.82 4.70
C MET A 199 6.13 18.22 5.95
N GLY A 200 6.00 18.99 7.03
CA GLY A 200 5.32 18.53 8.25
C GLY A 200 3.80 18.66 8.23
N CYS A 201 3.23 19.66 7.55
CA CYS A 201 1.77 19.86 7.43
C CYS A 201 1.28 19.96 5.98
N GLN A 202 2.19 19.91 5.01
CA GLN A 202 1.95 19.97 3.56
C GLN A 202 1.29 21.27 3.06
N VAL A 203 1.26 22.31 3.91
CA VAL A 203 0.73 23.63 3.53
C VAL A 203 1.78 24.40 2.74
N MET A 204 1.32 25.12 1.70
CA MET A 204 2.11 26.08 0.94
C MET A 204 2.49 27.27 1.83
N LEU A 205 3.78 27.57 1.92
CA LEU A 205 4.31 28.71 2.62
C LEU A 205 4.18 29.96 1.76
N ARG A 206 4.08 31.12 2.42
CA ARG A 206 4.13 32.40 1.72
C ARG A 206 5.51 32.56 1.06
N PRO A 207 5.60 33.16 -0.15
CA PRO A 207 6.88 33.35 -0.83
C PRO A 207 7.94 34.05 0.03
N GLN A 208 7.52 35.02 0.85
CA GLN A 208 8.40 35.69 1.81
C GLN A 208 8.99 34.71 2.84
N THR A 209 8.14 33.94 3.53
CA THR A 209 8.56 32.93 4.51
C THR A 209 9.46 31.87 3.88
N TYR A 210 9.19 31.45 2.63
CA TYR A 210 10.05 30.51 1.92
C TYR A 210 11.46 31.08 1.69
N ASN A 211 11.56 32.34 1.27
CA ASN A 211 12.84 33.01 1.07
C ASN A 211 13.59 33.22 2.39
N GLU A 212 12.88 33.54 3.47
CA GLU A 212 13.47 33.64 4.82
C GLU A 212 14.06 32.30 5.28
N VAL A 213 13.34 31.18 5.12
CA VAL A 213 13.88 29.84 5.44
C VAL A 213 15.07 29.48 4.56
N ARG A 214 15.05 29.87 3.28
CA ARG A 214 16.16 29.64 2.33
C ARG A 214 17.41 30.43 2.69
N SER A 215 17.24 31.68 3.17
CA SER A 215 18.36 32.52 3.61
C SER A 215 19.07 31.92 4.83
N GLY A 216 18.30 31.32 5.75
CA GLY A 216 18.84 30.70 6.95
C GLY A 216 19.43 31.69 7.96
N ASP A 217 19.11 32.97 7.85
CA ASP A 217 19.64 34.04 8.72
C ASP A 217 19.08 34.01 10.14
N HIS A 218 17.84 33.54 10.29
CA HIS A 218 17.15 33.42 11.57
C HIS A 218 16.22 32.21 11.59
N ILE A 219 15.72 31.87 12.77
CA ILE A 219 14.82 30.73 12.97
C ILE A 219 13.41 31.12 12.54
N VAL A 220 12.86 30.36 11.60
CA VAL A 220 11.50 30.57 11.08
C VAL A 220 10.60 29.41 11.51
N PHE A 221 9.36 29.74 11.88
CA PHE A 221 8.34 28.77 12.26
C PHE A 221 7.24 28.70 11.19
N CYS A 222 6.62 27.54 11.04
CA CYS A 222 5.46 27.41 10.17
C CYS A 222 4.21 28.06 10.82
N ASP A 223 3.55 28.99 10.11
CA ASP A 223 2.32 29.62 10.58
C ASP A 223 1.19 28.63 10.92
N SER A 224 1.12 27.50 10.20
CA SER A 224 0.03 26.53 10.36
C SER A 224 0.31 25.48 11.44
N CYS A 225 1.53 24.95 11.51
CA CYS A 225 1.86 23.83 12.41
C CYS A 225 2.89 24.16 13.49
N GLN A 226 3.42 25.38 13.50
CA GLN A 226 4.41 25.90 14.45
C GLN A 226 5.73 25.12 14.51
N ARG A 227 5.98 24.17 13.61
CA ARG A 227 7.27 23.48 13.50
C ARG A 227 8.35 24.45 13.06
N VAL A 228 9.56 24.23 13.57
CA VAL A 228 10.77 24.91 13.09
C VAL A 228 11.00 24.48 11.64
N LEU A 229 11.23 25.44 10.76
CA LEU A 229 11.46 25.19 9.34
C LEU A 229 12.95 25.21 9.04
N TYR A 230 13.39 24.27 8.20
CA TYR A 230 14.74 24.26 7.64
C TYR A 230 14.71 23.97 6.15
N PHE A 231 15.71 24.47 5.44
CA PHE A 231 15.91 24.23 4.02
C PHE A 231 17.14 23.36 3.80
N ASN A 232 16.99 22.30 2.99
CA ASN A 232 18.10 21.46 2.55
C ASN A 232 18.34 21.69 1.04
N PRO A 233 19.45 22.35 0.66
CA PRO A 233 19.77 22.62 -0.75
C PRO A 233 19.88 21.36 -1.62
N ALA A 234 20.20 20.20 -1.04
CA ALA A 234 20.34 18.96 -1.81
C ALA A 234 19.01 18.41 -2.35
N HIS A 235 17.88 18.83 -1.76
CA HIS A 235 16.55 18.34 -2.12
C HIS A 235 15.77 19.33 -3.00
N GLU A 236 16.41 20.40 -3.45
CA GLU A 236 15.80 21.34 -4.38
C GLU A 236 15.79 20.76 -5.80
N ILE A 237 14.60 20.56 -6.36
CA ILE A 237 14.45 20.29 -7.79
C ILE A 237 14.78 21.59 -8.50
N ALA A 238 15.94 21.65 -9.15
CA ALA A 238 16.30 22.75 -10.04
C ALA A 238 15.26 22.83 -11.18
N MET A 239 14.29 23.73 -11.04
CA MET A 239 13.30 24.01 -12.10
C MET A 239 13.93 24.70 -13.33
N ASP A 240 15.18 25.14 -13.24
CA ASP A 240 15.93 25.70 -14.37
C ASP A 240 16.80 24.66 -15.06
N ARG A 241 16.18 23.70 -15.74
CA ARG A 241 16.83 23.10 -16.90
C ARG A 241 16.48 23.98 -18.10
N ALA A 242 17.41 24.82 -18.52
CA ALA A 242 17.29 25.61 -19.75
C ALA A 242 16.74 24.74 -20.89
N PRO A 243 15.85 25.26 -21.75
CA PRO A 243 15.27 24.49 -22.85
C PRO A 243 16.41 23.93 -23.69
N GLN A 244 16.51 22.59 -23.74
CA GLN A 244 17.46 21.94 -24.62
C GLN A 244 17.09 22.30 -26.07
N PRO A 245 18.08 22.53 -26.96
CA PRO A 245 17.78 22.80 -28.36
C PRO A 245 16.95 21.64 -28.92
N ALA A 246 15.75 21.96 -29.40
CA ALA A 246 14.87 20.97 -30.02
C ALA A 246 15.64 20.25 -31.13
N LYS A 247 15.63 18.92 -31.12
CA LYS A 247 16.22 18.11 -32.20
C LYS A 247 15.51 18.51 -33.50
N ARG A 248 16.29 18.85 -34.53
CA ARG A 248 15.77 19.22 -35.85
C ARG A 248 14.78 18.16 -36.34
N ARG A 249 13.56 18.58 -36.64
CA ARG A 249 12.50 17.75 -37.17
C ARG A 249 12.87 17.29 -38.58
N THR A 250 12.68 16.01 -38.86
CA THR A 250 12.80 15.51 -40.23
C THR A 250 11.65 16.07 -41.05
N HIS A 251 11.93 16.74 -42.17
CA HIS A 251 10.89 17.23 -43.07
C HIS A 251 10.52 16.14 -44.10
N PRO A 252 9.23 15.77 -44.24
CA PRO A 252 8.80 14.88 -45.31
C PRO A 252 9.16 15.46 -46.68
N LYS A 253 9.50 14.60 -47.64
CA LYS A 253 9.72 15.02 -49.04
C LYS A 253 8.47 15.72 -49.58
N SER A 254 8.67 16.76 -50.39
CA SER A 254 7.57 17.48 -51.01
C SER A 254 6.75 16.55 -51.91
N ASP A 255 7.36 15.74 -52.75
CA ASP A 255 6.70 14.83 -53.70
C ASP A 255 6.15 13.51 -53.12
N ALA A 256 6.02 13.41 -51.79
CA ALA A 256 5.55 12.19 -51.14
C ALA A 256 4.16 11.75 -51.65
N SER A 257 4.02 10.44 -51.90
CA SER A 257 2.75 9.80 -52.31
C SER A 257 1.68 9.91 -51.23
N GLN A 258 2.09 10.01 -49.97
CA GLN A 258 1.23 10.29 -48.84
C GLN A 258 1.61 11.59 -48.15
N ALA A 259 0.60 12.29 -47.64
CA ALA A 259 0.77 13.62 -47.17
C ALA A 259 -0.15 14.03 -46.01
N TRP A 260 0.43 14.18 -44.81
CA TRP A 260 -0.25 14.72 -43.63
C TRP A 260 -0.05 16.22 -43.46
N PHE A 261 -1.11 16.93 -43.08
CA PHE A 261 -1.12 18.35 -42.77
C PHE A 261 -1.96 18.63 -41.53
N TYR A 262 -1.56 19.61 -40.75
CA TYR A 262 -2.40 20.27 -39.76
C TYR A 262 -2.92 21.57 -40.33
N ARG A 263 -4.21 21.85 -40.13
CA ARG A 263 -4.82 23.12 -40.52
C ARG A 263 -5.61 23.68 -39.33
N PRO A 264 -5.29 24.90 -38.85
CA PRO A 264 -5.96 25.49 -37.70
C PRO A 264 -7.35 26.09 -38.04
N ASP A 265 -7.62 26.31 -39.33
CA ASP A 265 -8.76 27.08 -39.84
C ASP A 265 -9.52 26.32 -40.94
N TYR A 266 -10.16 25.21 -40.58
CA TYR A 266 -10.96 24.39 -41.50
C TYR A 266 -12.47 24.60 -41.31
N GLY A 267 -13.07 25.47 -42.12
CA GLY A 267 -14.52 25.70 -42.13
C GLY A 267 -15.08 26.04 -40.74
N GLU A 268 -16.16 25.37 -40.34
CA GLU A 268 -16.75 25.47 -38.99
C GLU A 268 -16.13 24.51 -37.97
N GLU A 269 -15.32 23.53 -38.42
CA GLU A 269 -14.74 22.47 -37.60
C GLU A 269 -13.45 22.92 -36.86
N GLY A 270 -12.83 24.01 -37.31
CA GLY A 270 -11.64 24.59 -36.68
C GLY A 270 -10.37 23.79 -36.98
N GLU A 271 -9.77 23.20 -35.94
CA GLU A 271 -8.46 22.52 -36.01
C GLU A 271 -8.59 21.07 -36.49
N VAL A 272 -7.97 20.76 -37.63
CA VAL A 272 -8.04 19.42 -38.24
C VAL A 272 -6.68 18.89 -38.71
N PHE A 273 -6.58 17.57 -38.76
CA PHE A 273 -5.57 16.85 -39.51
C PHE A 273 -6.12 16.40 -40.86
N LEU A 274 -5.37 16.69 -41.92
CA LEU A 274 -5.67 16.30 -43.29
C LEU A 274 -4.66 15.25 -43.74
N VAL A 275 -5.13 14.17 -44.35
CA VAL A 275 -4.27 13.21 -45.04
C VAL A 275 -4.68 13.10 -46.49
N PHE A 276 -3.68 13.13 -47.36
CA PHE A 276 -3.83 12.83 -48.78
C PHE A 276 -3.01 11.61 -49.16
N THR A 277 -3.57 10.78 -50.03
CA THR A 277 -2.85 9.62 -50.57
C THR A 277 -3.05 9.54 -52.07
N ASN A 278 -1.95 9.37 -52.82
CA ASN A 278 -1.97 9.19 -54.26
C ASN A 278 -1.92 7.69 -54.59
N SER A 279 -2.86 7.22 -55.40
CA SER A 279 -2.89 5.86 -55.93
C SER A 279 -3.14 5.89 -57.44
N LYS A 280 -2.10 5.53 -58.22
CA LYS A 280 -2.08 5.60 -59.69
C LYS A 280 -2.46 7.01 -60.19
N ASP A 281 -3.65 7.17 -60.78
CA ASP A 281 -4.16 8.42 -61.35
C ASP A 281 -5.23 9.09 -60.48
N ARG A 282 -5.36 8.69 -59.21
CA ARG A 282 -6.35 9.26 -58.27
C ARG A 282 -5.68 9.66 -56.97
N SER A 283 -6.28 10.64 -56.30
CA SER A 283 -5.91 11.08 -54.97
C SER A 283 -7.12 11.03 -54.03
N SER A 284 -6.88 10.54 -52.82
CA SER A 284 -7.85 10.49 -51.73
C SER A 284 -7.54 11.56 -50.70
N ARG A 285 -8.58 12.11 -50.04
CA ARG A 285 -8.49 13.04 -48.90
C ARG A 285 -9.34 12.52 -47.75
N ARG A 286 -8.75 12.42 -46.55
CA ARG A 286 -9.47 12.20 -45.28
C ARG A 286 -9.17 13.33 -44.30
N ILE A 287 -10.13 13.61 -43.43
CA ILE A 287 -10.07 14.70 -42.46
C ILE A 287 -10.31 14.11 -41.07
N TYR A 288 -9.52 14.50 -40.08
CA TYR A 288 -9.68 14.07 -38.71
C TYR A 288 -9.64 15.26 -37.75
N ALA A 289 -10.46 15.23 -36.70
CA ALA A 289 -10.44 16.23 -35.64
C ALA A 289 -9.16 16.15 -34.80
N THR A 290 -8.51 17.28 -34.52
CA THR A 290 -7.19 17.32 -33.85
C THR A 290 -7.20 16.83 -32.40
N HIS A 291 -8.33 16.94 -31.69
CA HIS A 291 -8.42 16.53 -30.28
C HIS A 291 -8.95 15.11 -30.06
N THR A 292 -9.84 14.65 -30.94
CA THR A 292 -10.54 13.36 -30.77
C THR A 292 -10.05 12.30 -31.73
N GLY A 293 -9.36 12.67 -32.82
CA GLY A 293 -8.95 11.73 -33.86
C GLY A 293 -10.10 11.19 -34.71
N ARG A 294 -11.32 11.72 -34.52
CA ARG A 294 -12.52 11.28 -35.24
C ARG A 294 -12.49 11.75 -36.69
N GLN A 295 -12.84 10.86 -37.62
CA GLN A 295 -12.94 11.21 -39.03
C GLN A 295 -14.14 12.16 -39.25
N LEU A 296 -13.87 13.28 -39.94
CA LEU A 296 -14.86 14.29 -40.29
C LEU A 296 -15.26 14.11 -41.76
N GLY A 297 -16.51 13.71 -41.98
CA GLY A 297 -17.07 13.47 -43.31
C GLY A 297 -16.51 12.24 -44.04
N ASP A 298 -16.93 12.10 -45.29
CA ASP A 298 -16.54 10.97 -46.14
C ASP A 298 -15.20 11.21 -46.86
N THR A 299 -14.50 10.12 -47.18
CA THR A 299 -13.28 10.16 -47.98
C THR A 299 -13.58 10.70 -49.37
N LEU A 300 -12.98 11.83 -49.73
CA LEU A 300 -13.12 12.40 -51.08
C LEU A 300 -12.04 11.85 -51.99
N ILE A 301 -12.41 11.45 -53.21
CA ILE A 301 -11.47 10.93 -54.21
C ILE A 301 -11.62 11.72 -55.50
N ARG A 302 -10.51 12.30 -55.98
CA ARG A 302 -10.44 13.07 -57.24
C ARG A 302 -9.38 12.46 -58.17
N GLU A 303 -9.51 12.73 -59.46
CA GLU A 303 -8.48 12.33 -60.45
C GLU A 303 -7.27 13.27 -60.36
N GLY A 304 -6.07 12.71 -60.54
CA GLY A 304 -4.80 13.43 -60.46
C GLY A 304 -4.14 13.44 -59.08
N ASN A 305 -2.98 14.09 -59.02
CA ASN A 305 -2.18 14.25 -57.81
C ASN A 305 -2.87 15.17 -56.79
N TYR A 306 -2.85 14.81 -55.51
CA TYR A 306 -3.58 15.55 -54.46
C TYR A 306 -3.31 17.06 -54.46
N ARG A 307 -2.11 17.53 -54.85
CA ARG A 307 -1.80 18.96 -54.92
C ARG A 307 -2.62 19.72 -55.97
N LEU A 308 -2.84 19.08 -57.12
CA LEU A 308 -3.61 19.66 -58.22
C LEU A 308 -5.10 19.42 -58.00
N SER A 309 -5.44 18.31 -57.36
CA SER A 309 -6.81 17.88 -57.16
C SER A 309 -7.47 18.52 -55.93
N PHE A 310 -6.72 18.95 -54.92
CA PHE A 310 -7.22 19.60 -53.69
C PHE A 310 -6.45 20.89 -53.32
N PRO A 311 -6.38 21.90 -54.21
CA PRO A 311 -5.68 23.14 -53.92
C PRO A 311 -6.30 23.94 -52.76
N GLU A 312 -7.61 23.80 -52.53
CA GLU A 312 -8.34 24.51 -51.48
C GLU A 312 -7.93 24.13 -50.04
N ASP A 313 -7.33 22.95 -49.87
CA ASP A 313 -6.95 22.42 -48.56
C ASP A 313 -5.50 22.73 -48.19
N LEU A 314 -4.67 23.15 -49.15
CA LEU A 314 -3.25 23.43 -49.01
C LEU A 314 -3.00 24.93 -48.89
N THR A 315 -3.47 25.53 -47.80
CA THR A 315 -3.31 26.96 -47.50
C THR A 315 -1.92 27.26 -46.90
N ASP A 316 -1.53 28.54 -46.89
CA ASP A 316 -0.28 29.00 -46.25
C ASP A 316 -0.27 28.74 -44.72
N SER A 317 -1.45 28.60 -44.10
CA SER A 317 -1.62 28.23 -42.70
C SER A 317 -1.42 26.73 -42.42
N ALA A 318 -1.34 25.88 -43.47
CA ALA A 318 -1.24 24.44 -43.31
C ALA A 318 0.19 24.02 -42.94
N ILE A 319 0.32 23.28 -41.84
CA ILE A 319 1.61 22.78 -41.34
C ILE A 319 1.81 21.34 -41.80
N ARG A 320 2.88 21.08 -42.54
CA ARG A 320 3.27 19.73 -42.98
C ARG A 320 3.62 18.85 -41.78
N LEU A 321 2.99 17.68 -41.65
CA LEU A 321 3.22 16.69 -40.57
C LEU A 321 3.92 15.41 -41.04
N ASN A 322 4.58 14.71 -40.11
CA ASN A 322 5.19 13.39 -40.26
C ASN A 322 4.18 12.31 -39.84
N GLY A 323 3.39 11.82 -40.79
CA GLY A 323 2.56 10.63 -40.64
C GLY A 323 2.88 9.63 -41.75
N HIS A 324 2.85 8.34 -41.44
CA HIS A 324 3.35 7.27 -42.32
C HIS A 324 2.48 6.00 -42.30
N TRP A 325 1.16 6.16 -42.15
CA TRP A 325 0.21 5.05 -42.11
C TRP A 325 -0.42 4.83 -43.47
N ASP A 326 -0.37 3.62 -44.02
CA ASP A 326 -0.90 3.36 -45.37
C ASP A 326 -2.45 3.35 -45.45
N GLU A 327 -3.01 3.23 -46.66
CA GLU A 327 -4.47 3.25 -46.82
C GLU A 327 -5.18 2.07 -46.13
N GLU A 328 -4.55 0.89 -46.08
CA GLU A 328 -5.11 -0.29 -45.43
C GLU A 328 -5.16 -0.09 -43.90
N GLU A 329 -4.08 0.44 -43.31
CA GLU A 329 -4.03 0.80 -41.90
C GLU A 329 -5.09 1.85 -41.54
N MET A 330 -5.24 2.88 -42.37
CA MET A 330 -6.25 3.93 -42.15
C MET A 330 -7.68 3.42 -42.33
N ASP A 331 -7.93 2.45 -43.21
CA ASP A 331 -9.24 1.81 -43.37
C ASP A 331 -9.61 0.99 -42.12
N MET A 332 -8.63 0.39 -41.46
CA MET A 332 -8.84 -0.36 -40.22
C MET A 332 -9.21 0.51 -39.01
N TRP A 333 -8.98 1.83 -39.07
CA TRP A 333 -9.33 2.75 -37.98
C TRP A 333 -10.85 2.96 -37.85
N GLY A 334 -11.61 2.71 -38.92
CA GLY A 334 -13.05 2.96 -38.92
C GLY A 334 -13.36 4.45 -38.75
N ALA A 335 -14.12 4.82 -37.73
CA ALA A 335 -14.57 6.21 -37.53
C ALA A 335 -13.57 7.09 -36.75
N GLU A 336 -12.57 6.50 -36.09
CA GLU A 336 -11.63 7.23 -35.21
C GLU A 336 -10.22 6.64 -35.29
N MET A 337 -9.21 7.50 -35.45
CA MET A 337 -7.82 7.04 -35.44
C MET A 337 -7.39 6.55 -34.05
N PRO A 338 -6.48 5.56 -33.96
CA PRO A 338 -5.90 5.13 -32.70
C PRO A 338 -5.20 6.27 -31.95
N MET A 339 -5.27 6.27 -30.62
CA MET A 339 -4.59 7.26 -29.79
C MET A 339 -3.08 7.35 -30.07
N THR A 340 -2.44 6.23 -30.44
CA THR A 340 -1.02 6.21 -30.80
C THR A 340 -0.71 7.02 -32.06
N ALA A 341 -1.61 7.04 -33.04
CA ALA A 341 -1.46 7.86 -34.24
C ALA A 341 -1.76 9.33 -33.94
N LEU A 342 -2.78 9.59 -33.13
CA LEU A 342 -3.14 10.94 -32.68
C LEU A 342 -2.00 11.60 -31.90
N ASP A 343 -1.44 10.89 -30.92
CA ASP A 343 -0.32 11.35 -30.09
C ASP A 343 0.92 11.65 -30.94
N ALA A 344 1.19 10.82 -31.96
CA ALA A 344 2.30 11.02 -32.88
C ALA A 344 2.14 12.30 -33.70
N LEU A 345 0.95 12.55 -34.26
CA LEU A 345 0.63 13.77 -35.01
C LEU A 345 0.69 15.02 -34.12
N GLN A 346 0.18 14.94 -32.89
CA GLN A 346 0.23 16.04 -31.93
C GLN A 346 1.65 16.33 -31.42
N ALA A 347 2.48 15.31 -31.23
CA ALA A 347 3.88 15.47 -30.88
C ALA A 347 4.67 16.16 -32.00
N ASP A 348 4.41 15.76 -33.25
CA ASP A 348 5.05 16.32 -34.43
C ASP A 348 4.58 17.75 -34.73
N LEU A 349 3.30 18.06 -34.49
CA LEU A 349 2.77 19.42 -34.57
C LEU A 349 3.45 20.36 -33.56
N ARG A 350 3.59 19.91 -32.31
CA ARG A 350 4.31 20.69 -31.27
C ARG A 350 5.77 20.93 -31.67
N ALA A 351 6.43 19.93 -32.27
CA ALA A 351 7.79 20.10 -32.78
C ALA A 351 7.84 21.11 -33.93
N ALA A 352 6.89 21.05 -34.88
CA ALA A 352 6.81 21.98 -36.01
C ALA A 352 6.55 23.43 -35.56
N GLN A 353 5.67 23.64 -34.59
CA GLN A 353 5.38 24.95 -34.01
C GLN A 353 6.59 25.51 -33.25
N ALA A 354 7.29 24.66 -32.48
CA ALA A 354 8.52 25.06 -31.79
C ALA A 354 9.63 25.49 -32.78
N GLU A 355 9.76 24.80 -33.92
CA GLU A 355 10.69 25.21 -34.98
C GLU A 355 10.31 26.55 -35.60
N PHE A 356 9.02 26.80 -35.86
CA PHE A 356 8.53 28.06 -36.40
C PHE A 356 8.86 29.23 -35.45
N LEU A 357 8.54 29.10 -34.17
CA LEU A 357 8.85 30.10 -33.14
C LEU A 357 10.37 30.34 -32.99
N SER A 358 11.18 29.30 -33.15
CA SER A 358 12.64 29.41 -33.12
C SER A 358 13.22 30.15 -34.34
N LYS A 359 12.59 30.02 -35.51
CA LYS A 359 12.98 30.73 -36.75
C LYS A 359 12.63 32.22 -36.67
N ASP A 360 11.45 32.57 -36.17
CA ASP A 360 11.03 33.96 -35.95
C ASP A 360 11.95 34.69 -34.98
N HIS A 361 12.36 34.03 -33.89
CA HIS A 361 13.34 34.58 -32.96
C HIS A 361 14.73 34.78 -33.59
N SER A 362 15.11 33.96 -34.58
CA SER A 362 16.38 34.11 -35.30
C SER A 362 16.34 35.25 -36.34
N HIS A 363 15.21 35.44 -37.03
CA HIS A 363 15.00 36.54 -37.97
C HIS A 363 14.91 37.89 -37.24
N SER A 364 14.18 37.96 -36.13
CA SER A 364 14.10 39.14 -35.26
C SER A 364 15.46 39.60 -34.74
N LYS A 365 16.36 38.65 -34.44
CA LYS A 365 17.74 38.95 -34.02
C LYS A 365 18.62 39.48 -35.16
N HIS A 366 18.35 39.08 -36.41
CA HIS A 366 19.12 39.54 -37.57
C HIS A 366 18.68 40.92 -38.04
N GLU A 367 17.38 41.22 -38.00
CA GLU A 367 16.81 42.50 -38.41
C GLU A 367 17.17 43.65 -37.44
N GLN A 368 17.36 43.34 -36.15
CA GLN A 368 17.89 44.28 -35.16
C GLN A 368 19.40 44.56 -35.31
N ALA A 369 20.13 43.76 -36.11
CA ALA A 369 21.57 43.91 -36.30
C ALA A 369 21.96 44.76 -37.54
N GLU A 370 21.00 45.12 -38.41
CA GLU A 370 21.25 45.87 -39.65
C GLU A 370 20.84 47.36 -39.61
N ALA A 371 20.44 47.91 -38.46
CA ALA A 371 20.21 49.35 -38.33
C ALA A 371 21.54 50.13 -38.31
N PRO A 372 21.81 51.08 -39.24
CA PRO A 372 23.06 51.82 -39.27
C PRO A 372 23.11 52.84 -38.12
N THR A 373 24.13 52.71 -37.29
CA THR A 373 24.47 53.65 -36.22
C THR A 373 24.91 54.99 -36.83
N SER A 374 24.10 56.04 -36.67
CA SER A 374 24.55 57.41 -36.84
C SER A 374 25.31 57.85 -35.58
N GLU A 375 26.55 58.26 -35.78
CA GLU A 375 27.50 58.69 -34.75
C GLU A 375 27.02 59.97 -34.04
N HIS A 376 26.89 59.92 -32.71
CA HIS A 376 26.95 61.11 -31.86
C HIS A 376 28.35 61.23 -31.27
N THR A 377 29.11 62.19 -31.79
CA THR A 377 30.46 62.55 -31.34
C THR A 377 30.41 63.39 -30.06
N ALA A 378 31.08 62.85 -29.04
CA ALA A 378 31.94 63.47 -28.03
C ALA A 378 31.73 64.95 -27.65
N ALA A 379 31.49 65.14 -26.34
CA ALA A 379 32.04 66.25 -25.59
C ALA A 379 32.88 65.67 -24.43
N HIS A 380 34.21 65.85 -24.51
CA HIS A 380 35.09 66.12 -23.37
C HIS A 380 36.44 66.65 -23.86
#